data_AF-A0A6J5TVQ8-F1
#
_entry.id   AF-A0A6J5TVQ8-F1
#
_cell.length_a   1.000
_cell.length_b   1.000
_cell.length_c   1.000
_cell.angle_alpha   90.00
_cell.angle_beta   90.00
_cell.angle_gamma   90.00
#
_symmetry.space_group_name_H-M   'P 1'
#
loop_
_entity.id
_entity.type
_entity.pdbx_description
1 polymer ?
#
loop_
_entity_poly.entity_id
_entity_poly.type
_entity_poly.pdbx_seq_one_letter_code
_entity_poly.pdbx_strand_id
1 'polypeptide(L)'
;MPVVPNRKDFIDIILSRTQRQTPTVVHRGSAISSLRKFYMRKVKCTEQNFREKLSTIIDEFPRLDDVHPFYGDLLHVLYNKDHYKLALGQVNTARKLIGKISNDYVKLLKYGDSLYRCKCLKVAALGRMCTVVKRIGPSLAYLEQITRADVDVHSLTRSLGLMWMSSHTPGILDRPFEDRNIIEMCSITALAHLRAAAVLFFLDISGSCGYSIAQQAALFHSIKSLFMNKPLIIVCNKTDLQPLQGISEEDMKLVMEMKSEAMKTVIGLGGEATNDEGVLLTMSTLTEDGVISVKNAACERLLNQRVDLKMKSQKINNFVNRFHVAMPQPRDQKERPPCIPQSVSEAKAKQAGDKEKRNTEKDLENENGGAGVCSANLKKNYILANDEWKEDVMPEILDGHNVYDFVDPDIVHRLDELKREAEEGDDEFEMDDMELTPEEQKTLV
;
A
#
# COMPACT_ATOMS: atom_id res chain seq x y z
N MET A 1 12.35 2.64 9.13
CA MET A 1 13.24 3.30 10.10
C MET A 1 14.66 3.26 9.56
N PRO A 2 15.52 4.25 9.84
CA PRO A 2 16.84 4.34 9.25
C PRO A 2 17.76 3.37 10.02
N VAL A 3 18.72 2.77 9.33
CA VAL A 3 19.73 1.96 10.01
C VAL A 3 20.47 2.85 11.00
N VAL A 4 20.37 2.54 12.30
CA VAL A 4 21.12 3.18 13.37
C VAL A 4 22.51 2.52 13.40
N PRO A 5 23.58 3.21 12.98
CA PRO A 5 24.88 2.56 12.90
C PRO A 5 25.50 2.43 14.29
N ASN A 6 26.27 1.35 14.47
CA ASN A 6 27.03 1.12 15.69
C ASN A 6 28.01 2.28 15.97
N ARG A 7 28.40 2.47 17.24
CA ARG A 7 29.24 3.60 17.70
C ARG A 7 30.51 3.81 16.87
N LYS A 8 31.15 2.74 16.40
CA LYS A 8 32.41 2.80 15.62
C LYS A 8 32.10 3.29 14.20
N ASP A 9 31.17 2.63 13.54
CA ASP A 9 30.75 2.96 12.18
C ASP A 9 30.17 4.37 12.11
N PHE A 10 29.43 4.79 13.14
CA PHE A 10 28.93 6.16 13.28
C PHE A 10 30.09 7.17 13.21
N ILE A 11 31.14 6.97 14.00
CA ILE A 11 32.30 7.88 14.02
C ILE A 11 33.04 7.86 12.68
N ASP A 12 33.28 6.66 12.14
CA ASP A 12 34.04 6.49 10.90
C ASP A 12 33.32 7.13 9.70
N ILE A 13 31.98 6.96 9.61
CA ILE A 13 31.15 7.60 8.59
C ILE A 13 31.25 9.12 8.66
N ILE A 14 31.13 9.71 9.85
CA ILE A 14 31.12 11.17 10.02
C ILE A 14 32.50 11.78 9.75
N LEU A 15 33.58 11.14 10.23
CA LEU A 15 34.94 11.61 10.00
C LEU A 15 35.33 11.47 8.52
N SER A 16 34.98 10.35 7.88
CA SER A 16 35.18 10.13 6.44
C SER A 16 34.41 11.16 5.61
N ARG A 17 33.14 11.41 5.94
CA ARG A 17 32.31 12.44 5.27
C ARG A 17 32.93 13.83 5.40
N THR A 18 33.40 14.20 6.59
CA THR A 18 34.06 15.49 6.81
C THR A 18 35.33 15.61 5.97
N GLN A 19 36.14 14.55 5.88
CA GLN A 19 37.38 14.55 5.09
C GLN A 19 37.10 14.72 3.59
N ARG A 20 36.04 14.09 3.06
CA ARG A 20 35.63 14.20 1.64
C ARG A 20 35.00 15.55 1.30
N GLN A 21 34.22 16.14 2.21
CA GLN A 21 33.48 17.39 1.96
C GLN A 21 34.30 18.67 2.17
N THR A 22 35.44 18.60 2.87
CA THR A 22 36.24 19.78 3.22
C THR A 22 37.63 19.72 2.61
N PRO A 23 38.22 20.86 2.18
CA PRO A 23 39.58 20.88 1.64
C PRO A 23 40.57 20.28 2.65
N THR A 24 41.58 19.56 2.17
CA THR A 24 42.49 18.76 3.01
C THR A 24 43.90 19.35 3.13
N VAL A 25 44.34 20.09 2.12
CA VAL A 25 45.71 20.63 2.03
C VAL A 25 45.79 22.06 2.56
N VAL A 26 46.82 22.35 3.37
CA VAL A 26 47.21 23.68 3.82
C VAL A 26 48.74 23.79 3.90
N HIS A 27 49.29 24.94 3.52
CA HIS A 27 50.74 25.20 3.54
C HIS A 27 51.15 26.06 4.73
N ARG A 28 52.39 25.88 5.23
CA ARG A 28 52.90 26.61 6.41
C ARG A 28 52.99 28.12 6.19
N GLY A 29 53.21 28.59 4.96
CA GLY A 29 53.25 30.01 4.61
C GLY A 29 51.88 30.68 4.43
N SER A 30 50.77 29.98 4.66
CA SER A 30 49.43 30.56 4.48
C SER A 30 49.14 31.60 5.56
N ALA A 31 48.43 32.69 5.20
CA ALA A 31 47.99 33.69 6.15
C ALA A 31 47.18 33.08 7.31
N ILE A 32 47.42 33.53 8.55
CA ILE A 32 46.78 32.99 9.76
C ILE A 32 45.25 33.05 9.68
N SER A 33 44.69 34.07 9.03
CA SER A 33 43.25 34.18 8.77
C SER A 33 42.70 33.02 7.94
N SER A 34 43.44 32.60 6.91
CA SER A 34 43.10 31.43 6.07
C SER A 34 43.19 30.13 6.87
N LEU A 35 44.23 29.96 7.69
CA LEU A 35 44.40 28.79 8.57
C LEU A 35 43.26 28.67 9.59
N ARG A 36 42.88 29.78 10.23
CA ARG A 36 41.74 29.83 11.16
C ARG A 36 40.45 29.43 10.47
N LYS A 37 40.14 30.03 9.31
CA LYS A 37 38.94 29.70 8.51
C LYS A 37 38.93 28.22 8.09
N PHE A 38 40.06 27.67 7.68
CA PHE A 38 40.20 26.27 7.29
C PHE A 38 39.83 25.31 8.43
N TYR A 39 40.41 25.48 9.62
CA TYR A 39 40.12 24.60 10.76
C TYR A 39 38.73 24.85 11.37
N MET A 40 38.25 26.10 11.37
CA MET A 40 36.86 26.40 11.76
C MET A 40 35.85 25.69 10.86
N ARG A 41 36.08 25.69 9.54
CA ARG A 41 35.21 24.98 8.58
C ARG A 41 35.18 23.48 8.87
N LYS A 42 36.31 22.87 9.20
CA LYS A 42 36.35 21.43 9.57
C LYS A 42 35.55 21.14 10.84
N VAL A 43 35.74 21.92 11.90
CA VAL A 43 34.99 21.73 13.17
C VAL A 43 33.48 21.95 12.97
N LYS A 44 33.08 22.97 12.21
CA LYS A 44 31.67 23.24 11.89
C LYS A 44 31.04 22.19 10.99
N CYS A 45 31.76 21.72 9.96
CA CYS A 45 31.27 20.67 9.07
C CYS A 45 31.07 19.35 9.82
N THR A 46 32.01 18.95 10.69
CA THR A 46 31.83 17.76 11.51
C THR A 46 30.65 17.88 12.47
N GLU A 47 30.49 19.05 13.12
CA GLU A 47 29.35 19.29 14.00
C GLU A 47 28.01 19.20 13.26
N GLN A 48 27.92 19.80 12.08
CA GLN A 48 26.73 19.74 11.25
C GLN A 48 26.39 18.30 10.84
N ASN A 49 27.39 17.52 10.41
CA ASN A 49 27.21 16.10 10.07
C ASN A 49 26.72 15.28 11.28
N PHE A 50 27.27 15.51 12.49
CA PHE A 50 26.78 14.89 13.71
C PHE A 50 25.33 15.31 14.03
N ARG A 51 25.02 16.60 13.94
CA ARG A 51 23.68 17.14 14.20
C ARG A 51 22.64 16.55 13.26
N GLU A 52 22.93 16.50 11.97
CA GLU A 52 22.05 15.92 10.94
C GLU A 52 21.71 14.47 11.30
N LYS A 53 22.74 13.62 11.44
CA LYS A 53 22.52 12.18 11.67
C LYS A 53 21.83 11.90 13.00
N LEU A 54 22.16 12.63 14.08
CA LEU A 54 21.49 12.48 15.36
C LEU A 54 20.05 13.03 15.34
N SER A 55 19.77 14.08 14.57
CA SER A 55 18.39 14.60 14.44
C SER A 55 17.53 13.64 13.64
N THR A 56 18.05 13.08 12.54
CA THR A 56 17.38 12.01 11.80
C THR A 56 16.98 10.83 12.71
N ILE A 57 17.87 10.39 13.61
CA ILE A 57 17.53 9.33 14.58
C ILE A 57 16.43 9.78 15.55
N ILE A 58 16.39 11.04 15.98
CA ILE A 58 15.34 11.52 16.89
C ILE A 58 13.99 11.65 16.18
N ASP A 59 14.01 12.14 14.94
CA ASP A 59 12.80 12.49 14.19
C ASP A 59 12.13 11.25 13.56
N GLU A 60 12.90 10.23 13.17
CA GLU A 60 12.35 9.00 12.60
C GLU A 60 11.80 8.02 13.64
N PHE A 61 12.17 8.17 14.92
CA PHE A 61 11.64 7.34 15.99
C PHE A 61 10.30 7.92 16.51
N PRO A 62 9.26 7.08 16.67
CA PRO A 62 7.94 7.54 17.08
C PRO A 62 7.96 8.10 18.51
N ARG A 63 7.36 9.28 18.69
CA ARG A 63 7.17 9.85 20.02
C ARG A 63 6.07 9.10 20.74
N LEU A 64 6.42 8.47 21.87
CA LEU A 64 5.50 7.64 22.63
C LEU A 64 4.23 8.34 23.14
N ASP A 65 4.27 9.66 23.26
CA ASP A 65 3.13 10.44 23.76
C ASP A 65 2.16 10.83 22.62
N ASP A 66 2.59 10.72 21.34
CA ASP A 66 1.76 11.03 20.16
C ASP A 66 1.19 9.78 19.48
N VAL A 67 1.72 8.60 19.79
CA VAL A 67 1.23 7.34 19.21
C VAL A 67 -0.05 6.87 19.90
N HIS A 68 -0.86 6.12 19.17
CA HIS A 68 -2.07 5.50 19.72
C HIS A 68 -1.71 4.62 20.94
N PRO A 69 -2.53 4.62 22.02
CA PRO A 69 -2.26 3.87 23.26
C PRO A 69 -1.86 2.41 23.04
N PHE A 70 -2.47 1.73 22.07
CA PHE A 70 -2.09 0.38 21.64
C PHE A 70 -0.58 0.23 21.38
N TYR A 71 0.00 1.08 20.54
CA TYR A 71 1.42 1.00 20.21
C TYR A 71 2.31 1.46 21.37
N GLY A 72 1.82 2.40 22.19
CA GLY A 72 2.52 2.85 23.39
C GLY A 72 2.68 1.73 24.42
N ASP A 73 1.60 0.99 24.69
CA ASP A 73 1.59 -0.12 25.64
C ASP A 73 2.33 -1.34 25.08
N LEU A 74 2.20 -1.60 23.77
CA LEU A 74 2.97 -2.67 23.11
C LEU A 74 4.48 -2.40 23.19
N LEU A 75 4.91 -1.16 22.98
CA LEU A 75 6.33 -0.79 23.14
C LEU A 75 6.77 -0.88 24.61
N HIS A 76 5.88 -0.56 25.55
CA HIS A 76 6.16 -0.70 26.98
C HIS A 76 6.43 -2.16 27.34
N VAL A 77 5.58 -3.08 26.88
CA VAL A 77 5.73 -4.52 27.11
C VAL A 77 6.99 -5.07 26.45
N LEU A 78 7.26 -4.72 25.19
CA LEU A 78 8.38 -5.28 24.42
C LEU A 78 9.74 -4.72 24.81
N TYR A 79 9.84 -3.40 25.02
CA TYR A 79 11.13 -2.71 25.09
C TYR A 79 11.33 -1.86 26.33
N ASN A 80 10.34 -1.80 27.23
CA ASN A 80 10.30 -0.87 28.36
C ASN A 80 10.31 0.61 27.94
N LYS A 81 9.18 1.28 28.18
CA LYS A 81 8.94 2.70 27.86
C LYS A 81 10.02 3.64 28.43
N ASP A 82 10.49 3.38 29.64
CA ASP A 82 11.42 4.28 30.33
C ASP A 82 12.82 4.18 29.74
N HIS A 83 13.27 2.95 29.42
CA HIS A 83 14.54 2.75 28.76
C HIS A 83 14.56 3.36 27.35
N TYR A 84 13.45 3.23 26.61
CA TYR A 84 13.27 3.88 25.32
C TYR A 84 13.37 5.40 25.39
N LYS A 85 12.61 6.05 26.29
CA LYS A 85 12.65 7.51 26.48
C LYS A 85 14.05 7.97 26.94
N LEU A 86 14.70 7.22 27.82
CA LEU A 86 16.04 7.52 28.31
C LEU A 86 17.08 7.44 27.18
N ALA A 87 17.02 6.42 26.32
CA ALA A 87 17.92 6.28 25.17
C ALA A 87 17.79 7.45 24.20
N LEU A 88 16.57 7.82 23.79
CA LEU A 88 16.33 8.99 22.92
C LEU A 88 16.74 10.31 23.61
N GLY A 89 16.49 10.44 24.91
CA GLY A 89 16.91 11.59 25.71
C GLY A 89 18.44 11.76 25.76
N GLN A 90 19.18 10.65 25.86
CA GLN A 90 20.65 10.64 25.81
C GLN A 90 21.17 11.07 24.43
N VAL A 91 20.55 10.60 23.34
CA VAL A 91 20.88 11.02 21.96
C VAL A 91 20.64 12.53 21.77
N ASN A 92 19.52 13.06 22.25
CA ASN A 92 19.22 14.50 22.17
C ASN A 92 20.19 15.34 23.01
N THR A 93 20.59 14.84 24.18
CA THR A 93 21.59 15.50 25.04
C THR A 93 22.96 15.51 24.36
N ALA A 94 23.37 14.40 23.74
CA ALA A 94 24.60 14.32 22.96
C ALA A 94 24.60 15.31 21.79
N ARG A 95 23.50 15.43 21.05
CA ARG A 95 23.33 16.44 19.99
C ARG A 95 23.58 17.86 20.52
N LYS A 96 22.99 18.23 21.65
CA LYS A 96 23.19 19.55 22.29
C LYS A 96 24.64 19.76 22.75
N LEU A 97 25.26 18.75 23.36
CA LEU A 97 26.64 18.80 23.83
C LEU A 97 27.65 18.98 22.68
N ILE A 98 27.48 18.25 21.58
CA ILE A 98 28.33 18.38 20.39
C ILE A 98 28.25 19.80 19.81
N GLY A 99 27.04 20.39 19.76
CA GLY A 99 26.84 21.78 19.37
C GLY A 99 27.59 22.78 20.27
N LYS A 100 27.53 22.57 21.60
CA LYS A 100 28.26 23.40 22.58
C LYS A 100 29.78 23.29 22.40
N ILE A 101 30.31 22.07 22.30
CA ILE A 101 31.74 21.80 22.06
C ILE A 101 32.21 22.52 20.80
N SER A 102 31.49 22.41 19.69
CA SER A 102 31.84 23.10 18.44
C SER A 102 31.90 24.61 18.60
N ASN A 103 30.89 25.21 19.23
CA ASN A 103 30.85 26.65 19.45
C ASN A 103 32.02 27.15 20.31
N ASP A 104 32.38 26.42 21.36
CA ASP A 104 33.50 26.77 22.24
C ASP A 104 34.85 26.66 21.51
N TYR A 105 35.09 25.57 20.78
CA TYR A 105 36.33 25.42 20.02
C TYR A 105 36.44 26.37 18.83
N VAL A 106 35.33 26.75 18.20
CA VAL A 106 35.32 27.77 17.14
C VAL A 106 35.66 29.15 17.71
N LYS A 107 35.23 29.49 18.94
CA LYS A 107 35.65 30.71 19.63
C LYS A 107 37.16 30.68 19.93
N LEU A 108 37.69 29.56 20.44
CA LEU A 108 39.12 29.42 20.71
C LEU A 108 39.97 29.49 19.43
N LEU A 109 39.49 28.94 18.32
CA LEU A 109 40.16 29.00 17.01
C LEU A 109 40.29 30.43 16.48
N LYS A 110 39.45 31.39 16.91
CA LYS A 110 39.58 32.80 16.50
C LYS A 110 40.90 33.42 16.96
N TYR A 111 41.45 32.94 18.08
CA TYR A 111 42.66 33.45 18.70
C TYR A 111 43.88 32.54 18.47
N GLY A 112 43.80 31.55 17.57
CA GLY A 112 44.94 30.69 17.23
C GLY A 112 46.06 31.48 16.55
N ASP A 113 47.27 31.43 17.09
CA ASP A 113 48.46 32.18 16.63
C ASP A 113 49.29 31.44 15.57
N SER A 114 49.23 30.11 15.57
CA SER A 114 50.09 29.24 14.77
C SER A 114 49.31 28.10 14.13
N LEU A 115 49.87 27.53 13.05
CA LEU A 115 49.34 26.33 12.40
C LEU A 115 49.22 25.16 13.40
N TYR A 116 50.25 24.97 14.23
CA TYR A 116 50.29 23.92 15.23
C TYR A 116 49.15 24.06 16.25
N ARG A 117 48.97 25.25 16.83
CA ARG A 117 47.90 25.52 17.80
C ARG A 117 46.51 25.32 17.19
N CYS A 118 46.29 25.78 15.96
CA CYS A 118 45.01 25.56 15.25
C CYS A 118 44.76 24.06 14.97
N LYS A 119 45.79 23.31 14.57
CA LYS A 119 45.70 21.86 14.36
C LYS A 119 45.37 21.13 15.66
N CYS A 120 46.02 21.46 16.78
CA CYS A 120 45.75 20.87 18.09
C CYS A 120 44.32 21.17 18.55
N LEU A 121 43.85 22.41 18.41
CA LEU A 121 42.46 22.79 18.74
C LEU A 121 41.44 21.99 17.91
N LYS A 122 41.69 21.80 16.62
CA LYS A 122 40.84 20.96 15.76
C LYS A 122 40.83 19.50 16.22
N VAL A 123 41.99 18.92 16.51
CA VAL A 123 42.09 17.53 16.97
C VAL A 123 41.37 17.33 18.30
N ALA A 124 41.55 18.27 19.25
CA ALA A 124 40.86 18.25 20.53
C ALA A 124 39.33 18.37 20.38
N ALA A 125 38.86 19.26 19.49
CA ALA A 125 37.43 19.43 19.21
C ALA A 125 36.81 18.14 18.66
N LEU A 126 37.38 17.57 17.60
CA LEU A 126 36.89 16.33 16.99
C LEU A 126 36.98 15.16 17.96
N GLY A 127 38.07 15.04 18.71
CA GLY A 127 38.23 14.01 19.73
C GLY A 127 37.15 14.07 20.80
N ARG A 128 36.83 15.27 21.32
CA ARG A 128 35.74 15.46 22.29
C ARG A 128 34.37 15.12 21.72
N MET A 129 34.09 15.49 20.47
CA MET A 129 32.83 15.11 19.81
C MET A 129 32.71 13.58 19.68
N CYS A 130 33.78 12.91 19.25
CA CYS A 130 33.81 11.45 19.18
C CYS A 130 33.65 10.79 20.56
N THR A 131 34.24 11.35 21.63
CA THR A 131 34.06 10.83 23.00
C THR A 131 32.60 10.93 23.47
N VAL A 132 31.88 12.00 23.11
CA VAL A 132 30.44 12.10 23.41
C VAL A 132 29.66 10.97 22.71
N VAL A 133 29.96 10.69 21.45
CA VAL A 133 29.31 9.59 20.70
C VAL A 133 29.68 8.22 21.27
N LYS A 134 30.93 8.01 21.69
CA LYS A 134 31.34 6.77 22.37
C LYS A 134 30.55 6.52 23.65
N ARG A 135 30.22 7.59 24.40
CA ARG A 135 29.46 7.49 25.66
C ARG A 135 28.01 7.05 25.44
N ILE A 136 27.36 7.48 24.35
CA ILE A 136 25.99 7.04 23.98
C ILE A 136 25.95 5.71 23.21
N GLY A 137 27.08 5.01 23.10
CA GLY A 137 27.19 3.73 22.39
C GLY A 137 26.16 2.68 22.81
N PRO A 138 25.90 2.46 24.12
CA PRO A 138 24.89 1.49 24.56
C PRO A 138 23.48 1.86 24.09
N SER A 139 23.12 3.15 24.13
CA SER A 139 21.81 3.66 23.71
C SER A 139 21.60 3.49 22.21
N LEU A 140 22.64 3.73 21.40
CA LEU A 140 22.59 3.50 19.94
C LEU A 140 22.41 2.01 19.61
N ALA A 141 23.12 1.11 20.32
CA ALA A 141 22.98 -0.33 20.12
C ALA A 141 21.57 -0.84 20.48
N TYR A 142 20.99 -0.32 21.57
CA TYR A 142 19.61 -0.63 21.95
C TYR A 142 18.60 -0.11 20.92
N LEU A 143 18.76 1.12 20.41
CA LEU A 143 17.89 1.66 19.36
C LEU A 143 18.02 0.86 18.04
N GLU A 144 19.22 0.39 17.71
CA GLU A 144 19.44 -0.50 16.57
C GLU A 144 18.70 -1.84 16.74
N GLN A 145 18.76 -2.44 17.93
CA GLN A 145 18.04 -3.68 18.25
C GLN A 145 16.53 -3.52 18.03
N ILE A 146 15.95 -2.39 18.44
CA ILE A 146 14.53 -2.10 18.23
C ILE A 146 14.20 -1.98 16.74
N THR A 147 15.05 -1.33 15.94
CA THR A 147 14.79 -1.16 14.49
C THR A 147 14.88 -2.46 13.69
N ARG A 148 15.58 -3.48 14.22
CA ARG A 148 15.75 -4.78 13.56
C ARG A 148 14.73 -5.83 13.99
N ALA A 149 13.98 -5.56 15.04
CA ALA A 149 12.96 -6.47 15.51
C ALA A 149 11.75 -6.39 14.57
N ASP A 150 11.81 -7.17 13.49
CA ASP A 150 10.65 -7.46 12.66
C ASP A 150 9.67 -8.29 13.47
N VAL A 151 8.45 -7.80 13.60
CA VAL A 151 7.34 -8.57 14.17
C VAL A 151 6.37 -8.79 13.02
N ASP A 152 6.49 -9.91 12.33
CA ASP A 152 5.49 -10.39 11.37
C ASP A 152 4.26 -10.83 12.16
N VAL A 153 3.22 -9.97 12.25
CA VAL A 153 2.02 -10.28 13.06
C VAL A 153 0.74 -10.44 12.24
N HIS A 154 0.79 -10.28 10.91
CA HIS A 154 -0.44 -10.09 10.15
C HIS A 154 -0.48 -10.83 8.82
N SER A 155 -1.56 -11.57 8.62
CA SER A 155 -1.95 -12.15 7.33
C SER A 155 -3.15 -11.39 6.79
N LEU A 156 -3.07 -10.91 5.55
CA LEU A 156 -4.20 -10.25 4.88
C LEU A 156 -5.03 -11.28 4.13
N THR A 157 -6.35 -11.24 4.32
CA THR A 157 -7.28 -12.15 3.62
C THR A 157 -8.45 -11.34 3.05
N ARG A 158 -8.92 -11.74 1.86
CA ARG A 158 -10.14 -11.17 1.28
C ARG A 158 -11.34 -12.04 1.63
N SER A 159 -12.41 -11.41 2.14
CA SER A 159 -13.70 -12.06 2.42
C SER A 159 -14.80 -11.02 2.25
N LEU A 160 -15.98 -11.42 1.75
CA LEU A 160 -17.12 -10.52 1.50
C LEU A 160 -16.77 -9.26 0.67
N GLY A 161 -15.84 -9.38 -0.29
CA GLY A 161 -15.36 -8.25 -1.09
C GLY A 161 -14.52 -7.20 -0.34
N LEU A 162 -14.24 -7.41 0.95
CA LEU A 162 -13.43 -6.54 1.81
C LEU A 162 -12.09 -7.20 2.17
N MET A 163 -11.11 -6.38 2.53
CA MET A 163 -9.82 -6.84 3.04
C MET A 163 -9.85 -6.89 4.56
N TRP A 164 -9.54 -8.06 5.11
CA TRP A 164 -9.53 -8.36 6.54
C TRP A 164 -8.10 -8.68 6.96
N MET A 165 -7.77 -8.31 8.19
CA MET A 165 -6.48 -8.59 8.80
C MET A 165 -6.67 -9.65 9.88
N SER A 166 -6.05 -10.81 9.70
CA SER A 166 -5.92 -11.81 10.76
C SER A 166 -4.69 -11.46 11.58
N SER A 167 -4.89 -11.23 12.88
CA SER A 167 -3.79 -11.02 13.83
C SER A 167 -3.63 -12.29 14.65
N HIS A 168 -2.48 -12.95 14.54
CA HIS A 168 -2.18 -14.10 15.36
C HIS A 168 -1.67 -13.63 16.72
N THR A 169 -2.44 -13.91 17.78
CA THR A 169 -1.94 -13.75 19.14
C THR A 169 -1.23 -15.03 19.56
N PRO A 170 0.04 -14.98 19.98
CA PRO A 170 0.64 -16.12 20.63
C PRO A 170 -0.20 -16.52 21.86
N GLY A 171 -0.39 -17.83 22.07
CA GLY A 171 -1.35 -18.37 23.03
C GLY A 171 -1.18 -17.83 24.45
N ILE A 172 -2.29 -17.66 25.17
CA ILE A 172 -2.31 -17.21 26.57
C ILE A 172 -2.46 -18.45 27.45
N LEU A 173 -1.55 -18.64 28.41
CA LEU A 173 -1.67 -19.68 29.43
C LEU A 173 -2.34 -19.15 30.70
N ASP A 174 -2.99 -20.05 31.43
CA ASP A 174 -3.67 -19.74 32.69
C ASP A 174 -2.68 -19.61 33.84
N ARG A 175 -2.17 -18.39 34.01
CA ARG A 175 -1.32 -17.97 35.14
C ARG A 175 -1.65 -16.54 35.58
N PRO A 176 -1.36 -16.18 36.85
CA PRO A 176 -1.57 -14.83 37.37
C PRO A 176 -0.93 -13.77 36.46
N PHE A 177 -1.54 -12.58 36.38
CA PHE A 177 -1.07 -11.51 35.48
C PHE A 177 0.40 -11.13 35.69
N GLU A 178 0.89 -11.25 36.92
CA GLU A 178 2.26 -10.85 37.33
C GLU A 178 3.34 -11.81 36.80
N ASP A 179 3.00 -13.07 36.54
CA ASP A 179 3.92 -14.13 36.11
C ASP A 179 3.88 -14.40 34.59
N ARG A 180 3.17 -13.55 33.83
CA ARG A 180 2.97 -13.72 32.39
C ARG A 180 4.20 -13.32 31.59
N ASN A 181 4.47 -14.09 30.54
CA ASN A 181 5.57 -13.79 29.64
C ASN A 181 5.28 -12.53 28.81
N ILE A 182 6.34 -11.87 28.31
CA ILE A 182 6.25 -10.70 27.41
C ILE A 182 5.29 -10.98 26.23
N ILE A 183 5.36 -12.19 25.69
CA ILE A 183 4.53 -12.68 24.58
C ILE A 183 3.04 -12.68 24.95
N GLU A 184 2.68 -13.14 26.15
CA GLU A 184 1.28 -13.17 26.62
C GLU A 184 0.78 -11.77 26.95
N MET A 185 1.64 -10.92 27.50
CA MET A 185 1.32 -9.51 27.76
C MET A 185 1.06 -8.75 26.45
N CYS A 186 1.73 -9.10 25.36
CA CYS A 186 1.42 -8.56 24.03
C CYS A 186 0.01 -8.97 23.57
N SER A 187 -0.37 -10.24 23.76
CA SER A 187 -1.71 -10.74 23.44
C SER A 187 -2.79 -10.02 24.25
N ILE A 188 -2.57 -9.79 25.55
CA ILE A 188 -3.49 -9.02 26.41
C ILE A 188 -3.60 -7.57 25.95
N THR A 189 -2.47 -6.94 25.60
CA THR A 189 -2.45 -5.55 25.12
C THR A 189 -3.21 -5.39 23.80
N ALA A 190 -3.07 -6.35 22.89
CA ALA A 190 -3.88 -6.43 21.67
C ALA A 190 -5.38 -6.59 21.99
N LEU A 191 -5.72 -7.52 22.89
CA LEU A 191 -7.10 -7.71 23.34
C LEU A 191 -7.67 -6.52 24.11
N ALA A 192 -6.88 -5.69 24.78
CA ALA A 192 -7.39 -4.51 25.46
C ALA A 192 -7.70 -3.36 24.48
N HIS A 193 -6.80 -3.10 23.52
CA HIS A 193 -6.88 -1.89 22.69
C HIS A 193 -7.55 -2.08 21.33
N LEU A 194 -7.54 -3.29 20.75
CA LEU A 194 -8.12 -3.53 19.43
C LEU A 194 -9.65 -3.59 19.50
N ARG A 195 -10.31 -2.43 19.53
CA ARG A 195 -11.78 -2.31 19.66
C ARG A 195 -12.55 -2.75 18.42
N ALA A 196 -11.93 -2.70 17.25
CA ALA A 196 -12.57 -3.01 15.98
C ALA A 196 -12.24 -4.44 15.51
N ALA A 197 -12.22 -5.42 16.42
CA ALA A 197 -11.85 -6.80 16.13
C ALA A 197 -12.91 -7.77 16.68
N ALA A 198 -13.22 -8.81 15.91
CA ALA A 198 -13.88 -10.00 16.43
C ALA A 198 -12.84 -10.89 17.11
N VAL A 199 -13.21 -11.47 18.24
CA VAL A 199 -12.37 -12.41 18.98
C VAL A 199 -12.88 -13.83 18.71
N LEU A 200 -11.98 -14.68 18.23
CA LEU A 200 -12.23 -16.11 18.07
C LEU A 200 -11.53 -16.83 19.23
N PHE A 201 -12.30 -17.48 20.08
CA PHE A 201 -11.77 -18.29 21.16
C PHE A 201 -11.78 -19.75 20.72
N PHE A 202 -10.59 -20.31 20.45
CA PHE A 202 -10.44 -21.69 20.02
C PHE A 202 -10.40 -22.63 21.22
N LEU A 203 -11.31 -23.60 21.21
CA LEU A 203 -11.42 -24.67 22.19
C LEU A 203 -11.00 -25.99 21.53
N ASP A 204 -10.07 -26.72 22.14
CA ASP A 204 -9.72 -28.07 21.72
C ASP A 204 -10.58 -29.08 22.49
N ILE A 205 -11.57 -29.66 21.80
CA ILE A 205 -12.49 -30.66 22.36
C ILE A 205 -11.80 -32.01 22.58
N SER A 206 -10.75 -32.32 21.81
CA SER A 206 -10.15 -33.65 21.81
C SER A 206 -9.23 -33.90 23.01
N GLY A 207 -8.90 -32.87 23.79
CA GLY A 207 -7.93 -32.93 24.90
C GLY A 207 -6.47 -33.13 24.46
N SER A 208 -6.18 -33.13 23.16
CA SER A 208 -4.83 -33.40 22.64
C SER A 208 -3.85 -32.24 22.86
N CYS A 209 -4.34 -31.04 23.20
CA CYS A 209 -3.52 -29.89 23.59
C CYS A 209 -2.88 -30.01 24.98
N GLY A 210 -3.18 -31.07 25.75
CA GLY A 210 -2.64 -31.28 27.10
C GLY A 210 -3.41 -30.57 28.22
N TYR A 211 -4.50 -29.87 27.89
CA TYR A 211 -5.41 -29.22 28.85
C TYR A 211 -6.82 -29.79 28.74
N SER A 212 -7.50 -29.95 29.88
CA SER A 212 -8.90 -30.36 29.90
C SER A 212 -9.83 -29.23 29.47
N ILE A 213 -11.06 -29.56 29.05
CA ILE A 213 -12.08 -28.56 28.69
C ILE A 213 -12.39 -27.64 29.89
N ALA A 214 -12.41 -28.18 31.11
CA ALA A 214 -12.57 -27.41 32.34
C ALA A 214 -11.47 -26.36 32.55
N GLN A 215 -10.21 -26.68 32.28
CA GLN A 215 -9.11 -25.72 32.36
C GLN A 215 -9.22 -24.63 31.28
N GLN A 216 -9.61 -25.02 30.06
CA GLN A 216 -9.84 -24.06 28.98
C GLN A 216 -11.01 -23.10 29.29
N ALA A 217 -12.08 -23.60 29.90
CA ALA A 217 -13.20 -22.79 30.38
C ALA A 217 -12.81 -21.85 31.54
N ALA A 218 -11.96 -22.29 32.47
CA ALA A 218 -11.44 -21.43 33.54
C ALA A 218 -10.65 -20.23 32.97
N LEU A 219 -9.80 -20.48 31.97
CA LEU A 219 -9.10 -19.42 31.24
C LEU A 219 -10.08 -18.46 30.56
N PHE A 220 -11.11 -18.97 29.89
CA PHE A 220 -12.14 -18.14 29.27
C PHE A 220 -12.79 -17.19 30.29
N HIS A 221 -13.17 -17.70 31.47
CA HIS A 221 -13.77 -16.88 32.51
C HIS A 221 -12.81 -15.87 33.14
N SER A 222 -11.50 -16.14 33.18
CA SER A 222 -10.51 -15.21 33.71
C SER A 222 -10.27 -14.01 32.79
N ILE A 223 -10.38 -14.20 31.46
CA ILE A 223 -10.15 -13.15 30.46
C ILE A 223 -11.42 -12.54 29.86
N LYS A 224 -12.62 -13.04 30.20
CA LYS A 224 -13.89 -12.58 29.61
C LYS A 224 -14.15 -11.07 29.71
N SER A 225 -13.63 -10.43 30.75
CA SER A 225 -13.72 -8.97 30.94
C SER A 225 -13.00 -8.17 29.84
N LEU A 226 -11.98 -8.75 29.19
CA LEU A 226 -11.26 -8.14 28.07
C LEU A 226 -12.06 -8.17 26.76
N PHE A 227 -13.10 -9.01 26.68
CA PHE A 227 -13.96 -9.15 25.50
C PHE A 227 -15.18 -8.24 25.53
N MET A 228 -15.31 -7.38 26.54
CA MET A 228 -16.41 -6.41 26.60
C MET A 228 -16.42 -5.51 25.36
N ASN A 229 -17.61 -5.32 24.78
CA ASN A 229 -17.84 -4.53 23.56
C ASN A 229 -17.24 -5.12 22.27
N LYS A 230 -16.86 -6.41 22.26
CA LYS A 230 -16.32 -7.10 21.08
C LYS A 230 -17.19 -8.30 20.69
N PRO A 231 -17.37 -8.60 19.39
CA PRO A 231 -18.01 -9.83 18.96
C PRO A 231 -17.11 -11.01 19.34
N LEU A 232 -17.67 -11.96 20.07
CA LEU A 232 -16.98 -13.16 20.53
C LEU A 232 -17.59 -14.40 19.89
N ILE A 233 -16.74 -15.25 19.33
CA ILE A 233 -17.14 -16.53 18.73
C ILE A 233 -16.32 -17.64 19.39
N ILE A 234 -17.00 -18.68 19.86
CA ILE A 234 -16.38 -19.88 20.40
C ILE A 234 -16.23 -20.87 19.25
N VAL A 235 -15.00 -21.31 19.02
CA VAL A 235 -14.65 -22.18 17.91
C VAL A 235 -14.09 -23.49 18.45
N CYS A 236 -14.85 -24.55 18.27
CA CYS A 236 -14.47 -25.90 18.65
C CYS A 236 -13.60 -26.52 17.55
N ASN A 237 -12.31 -26.68 17.79
CA ASN A 237 -11.35 -27.22 16.84
C ASN A 237 -11.10 -28.73 17.05
N LYS A 238 -10.51 -29.38 16.05
CA LYS A 238 -10.16 -30.81 16.01
C LYS A 238 -11.38 -31.75 16.11
N THR A 239 -12.49 -31.36 15.47
CA THR A 239 -13.70 -32.19 15.45
C THR A 239 -13.57 -33.50 14.67
N ASP A 240 -12.50 -33.65 13.89
CA ASP A 240 -12.08 -34.91 13.26
C ASP A 240 -11.69 -35.98 14.28
N LEU A 241 -11.13 -35.58 15.43
CA LEU A 241 -10.75 -36.50 16.51
C LEU A 241 -11.90 -36.76 17.48
N GLN A 242 -12.64 -35.71 17.85
CA GLN A 242 -13.74 -35.79 18.80
C GLN A 242 -14.89 -34.87 18.34
N PRO A 243 -16.04 -35.42 17.92
CA PRO A 243 -17.19 -34.60 17.52
C PRO A 243 -17.84 -33.94 18.75
N LEU A 244 -18.47 -32.77 18.54
CA LEU A 244 -19.12 -32.00 19.61
C LEU A 244 -20.23 -32.79 20.32
N GLN A 245 -20.91 -33.70 19.62
CA GLN A 245 -21.95 -34.55 20.21
C GLN A 245 -21.39 -35.67 21.08
N GLY A 246 -20.09 -35.97 20.97
CA GLY A 246 -19.43 -37.08 21.66
C GLY A 246 -18.82 -36.72 23.01
N ILE A 247 -18.96 -35.47 23.48
CA ILE A 247 -18.38 -35.05 24.77
C ILE A 247 -19.27 -35.39 25.97
N SER A 248 -18.67 -35.38 27.15
CA SER A 248 -19.39 -35.59 28.41
C SER A 248 -20.46 -34.50 28.62
N GLU A 249 -21.53 -34.83 29.34
CA GLU A 249 -22.59 -33.86 29.66
C GLU A 249 -22.05 -32.70 30.51
N GLU A 250 -21.04 -32.95 31.35
CA GLU A 250 -20.35 -31.94 32.17
C GLU A 250 -19.59 -30.94 31.30
N ASP A 251 -18.80 -31.44 30.34
CA ASP A 251 -18.05 -30.60 29.41
C ASP A 251 -18.98 -29.83 28.46
N MET A 252 -20.07 -30.46 28.02
CA MET A 252 -21.07 -29.81 27.18
C MET A 252 -21.73 -28.63 27.92
N LYS A 253 -21.97 -28.79 29.22
CA LYS A 253 -22.50 -27.71 30.06
C LYS A 253 -21.53 -26.51 30.12
N LEU A 254 -20.23 -26.76 30.24
CA LEU A 254 -19.21 -25.70 30.22
C LEU A 254 -19.16 -24.97 28.87
N VAL A 255 -19.21 -25.71 27.75
CA VAL A 255 -19.25 -25.10 26.41
C VAL A 255 -20.50 -24.25 26.22
N MET A 256 -21.65 -24.73 26.69
CA MET A 256 -22.90 -23.97 26.65
C MET A 256 -22.87 -22.73 27.54
N GLU A 257 -22.23 -22.79 28.70
CA GLU A 257 -21.99 -21.62 29.54
C GLU A 257 -21.16 -20.56 28.81
N MET A 258 -20.04 -20.96 28.18
CA MET A 258 -19.21 -20.07 27.36
C MET A 258 -19.99 -19.45 26.20
N LYS A 259 -20.84 -20.25 25.52
CA LYS A 259 -21.73 -19.77 24.45
C LYS A 259 -22.69 -18.69 24.97
N SER A 260 -23.27 -18.89 26.16
CA SER A 260 -24.18 -17.92 26.79
C SER A 260 -23.48 -16.60 27.14
N GLU A 261 -22.24 -16.66 27.64
CA GLU A 261 -21.44 -15.46 27.94
C GLU A 261 -21.02 -14.74 26.66
N ALA A 262 -20.68 -15.47 25.60
CA ALA A 262 -20.35 -14.92 24.28
C ALA A 262 -21.54 -14.23 23.60
N MET A 263 -22.79 -14.60 23.92
CA MET A 263 -23.97 -13.86 23.48
C MET A 263 -24.14 -12.54 24.22
N LYS A 264 -23.86 -12.50 25.53
CA LYS A 264 -24.03 -11.29 26.35
C LYS A 264 -23.12 -10.15 25.90
N THR A 265 -21.94 -10.44 25.36
CA THR A 265 -21.00 -9.41 24.87
C THR A 265 -21.54 -8.62 23.67
N VAL A 266 -22.48 -9.20 22.90
CA VAL A 266 -23.13 -8.56 21.75
C VAL A 266 -24.28 -7.64 22.19
N ILE A 267 -25.00 -8.00 23.26
CA ILE A 267 -26.22 -7.31 23.74
C ILE A 267 -25.91 -5.92 24.33
N GLY A 268 -24.72 -5.74 24.94
CA GLY A 268 -24.33 -4.50 25.63
C GLY A 268 -24.26 -3.24 24.76
N LEU A 269 -24.32 -3.36 23.42
CA LEU A 269 -24.25 -2.24 22.48
C LEU A 269 -25.55 -1.99 21.71
N GLY A 270 -26.65 -2.66 22.07
CA GLY A 270 -27.96 -2.47 21.46
C GLY A 270 -28.09 -3.06 20.05
N GLY A 271 -27.41 -4.18 19.79
CA GLY A 271 -27.71 -5.04 18.65
C GLY A 271 -28.81 -6.04 19.02
N GLU A 272 -29.66 -6.40 18.05
CA GLU A 272 -30.60 -7.51 18.21
C GLU A 272 -29.84 -8.81 18.48
N ALA A 273 -30.49 -9.76 19.16
CA ALA A 273 -29.94 -11.09 19.38
C ALA A 273 -29.77 -11.79 18.01
N THR A 274 -28.59 -11.65 17.40
CA THR A 274 -28.25 -12.39 16.19
C THR A 274 -28.36 -13.89 16.45
N ASN A 275 -28.94 -14.62 15.50
CA ASN A 275 -29.15 -16.07 15.49
C ASN A 275 -28.12 -16.87 16.31
N ASP A 276 -28.65 -17.74 17.18
CA ASP A 276 -27.93 -18.62 18.10
C ASP A 276 -26.85 -19.50 17.41
N GLU A 277 -27.02 -19.75 16.11
CA GLU A 277 -26.17 -20.63 15.30
C GLU A 277 -24.78 -20.05 14.97
N GLY A 278 -24.58 -18.73 15.09
CA GLY A 278 -23.31 -18.08 14.69
C GLY A 278 -22.27 -17.90 15.80
N VAL A 279 -22.55 -18.37 17.02
CA VAL A 279 -21.73 -18.11 18.22
C VAL A 279 -20.80 -19.27 18.55
N LEU A 280 -21.29 -20.49 18.36
CA LEU A 280 -20.57 -21.73 18.62
C LEU A 280 -20.43 -22.46 17.30
N LEU A 281 -19.20 -22.57 16.80
CA LEU A 281 -18.92 -23.20 15.52
C LEU A 281 -17.88 -24.29 15.70
N THR A 282 -18.02 -25.36 14.92
CA THR A 282 -17.07 -26.47 14.87
C THR A 282 -16.20 -26.35 13.63
N MET A 283 -14.92 -26.68 13.74
CA MET A 283 -14.02 -26.78 12.60
C MET A 283 -12.95 -27.85 12.82
N SER A 284 -12.39 -28.32 11.72
CA SER A 284 -11.15 -29.09 11.72
C SER A 284 -10.18 -28.49 10.70
N THR A 285 -8.97 -28.23 11.16
CA THR A 285 -7.88 -27.79 10.27
C THR A 285 -7.30 -28.94 9.44
N LEU A 286 -7.56 -30.20 9.82
CA LEU A 286 -7.05 -31.38 9.10
C LEU A 286 -7.95 -31.73 7.91
N THR A 287 -9.27 -31.71 8.11
CA THR A 287 -10.24 -32.00 7.04
C THR A 287 -10.69 -30.74 6.30
N GLU A 288 -10.22 -29.56 6.74
CA GLU A 288 -10.65 -28.22 6.29
C GLU A 288 -12.15 -27.93 6.48
N ASP A 289 -12.86 -28.80 7.20
CA ASP A 289 -14.28 -28.65 7.47
C ASP A 289 -14.53 -27.50 8.46
N GLY A 290 -15.58 -26.72 8.21
CA GLY A 290 -15.97 -25.58 9.05
C GLY A 290 -15.06 -24.35 9.00
N VAL A 291 -13.85 -24.42 8.42
CA VAL A 291 -12.88 -23.30 8.40
C VAL A 291 -13.46 -22.05 7.71
N ILE A 292 -14.09 -22.24 6.55
CA ILE A 292 -14.70 -21.15 5.77
C ILE A 292 -15.94 -20.61 6.48
N SER A 293 -16.73 -21.49 7.11
CA SER A 293 -17.91 -21.11 7.91
C SER A 293 -17.53 -20.18 9.06
N VAL A 294 -16.53 -20.58 9.87
CA VAL A 294 -15.99 -19.77 10.97
C VAL A 294 -15.51 -18.40 10.48
N LYS A 295 -14.77 -18.38 9.38
CA LYS A 295 -14.28 -17.14 8.78
C LYS A 295 -15.45 -16.21 8.39
N ASN A 296 -16.44 -16.73 7.69
CA ASN A 296 -17.57 -15.92 7.21
C ASN A 296 -18.42 -15.40 8.38
N ALA A 297 -18.75 -16.26 9.35
CA ALA A 297 -19.49 -15.88 10.54
C ALA A 297 -18.77 -14.79 11.37
N ALA A 298 -17.44 -14.88 11.52
CA ALA A 298 -16.65 -13.86 12.18
C ALA A 298 -16.65 -12.52 11.44
N CYS A 299 -16.53 -12.56 10.11
CA CYS A 299 -16.58 -11.36 9.28
C CYS A 299 -17.95 -10.69 9.33
N GLU A 300 -19.04 -11.46 9.19
CA GLU A 300 -20.41 -10.96 9.20
C GLU A 300 -20.78 -10.35 10.56
N ARG A 301 -20.45 -11.02 11.67
CA ARG A 301 -20.70 -10.47 13.01
C ARG A 301 -19.95 -9.16 13.26
N LEU A 302 -18.68 -9.07 12.87
CA LEU A 302 -17.93 -7.82 13.00
C LEU A 302 -18.49 -6.73 12.08
N LEU A 303 -18.93 -7.09 10.87
CA LEU A 303 -19.54 -6.16 9.94
C LEU A 303 -20.84 -5.59 10.49
N ASN A 304 -21.75 -6.43 10.99
CA ASN A 304 -23.03 -6.02 11.56
C ASN A 304 -22.82 -5.04 12.72
N GLN A 305 -21.95 -5.37 13.68
CA GLN A 305 -21.62 -4.46 14.79
C GLN A 305 -21.06 -3.11 14.30
N ARG A 306 -20.19 -3.12 13.28
CA ARG A 306 -19.62 -1.90 12.70
C ARG A 306 -20.66 -1.08 11.94
N VAL A 307 -21.59 -1.73 11.24
CA VAL A 307 -22.71 -1.09 10.56
C VAL A 307 -23.61 -0.42 11.59
N ASP A 308 -23.95 -1.09 12.70
CA ASP A 308 -24.77 -0.49 13.77
C ASP A 308 -24.11 0.75 14.39
N LEU A 309 -22.80 0.66 14.69
CA LEU A 309 -22.03 1.81 15.18
C LEU A 309 -21.97 2.95 14.15
N LYS A 310 -21.93 2.61 12.85
CA LYS A 310 -21.91 3.59 11.76
C LYS A 310 -23.29 4.23 11.52
N MET A 311 -24.37 3.46 11.65
CA MET A 311 -25.76 3.92 11.57
C MET A 311 -26.06 4.92 12.69
N LYS A 312 -25.55 4.68 13.90
CA LYS A 312 -25.62 5.63 15.02
C LYS A 312 -24.81 6.92 14.79
N SER A 313 -23.90 6.94 13.81
CA SER A 313 -23.06 8.10 13.50
C SER A 313 -23.70 8.99 12.44
N GLN A 314 -23.67 10.31 12.66
CA GLN A 314 -24.11 11.31 11.68
C GLN A 314 -23.31 11.29 10.35
N LYS A 315 -22.15 10.64 10.33
CA LYS A 315 -21.31 10.51 9.13
C LYS A 315 -21.98 9.70 8.01
N ILE A 316 -23.06 8.97 8.29
CA ILE A 316 -23.78 8.19 7.28
C ILE A 316 -24.40 9.07 6.19
N ASN A 317 -24.85 10.28 6.55
CA ASN A 317 -25.52 11.22 5.63
C ASN A 317 -24.67 11.57 4.41
N ASN A 318 -23.34 11.57 4.55
CA ASN A 318 -22.40 11.85 3.45
C ASN A 318 -22.36 10.74 2.38
N PHE A 319 -22.89 9.55 2.67
CA PHE A 319 -22.81 8.37 1.80
C PHE A 319 -24.17 7.88 1.33
N VAL A 320 -25.28 8.45 1.82
CA VAL A 320 -26.65 8.02 1.48
C VAL A 320 -26.89 8.04 -0.03
N ASN A 321 -26.33 9.02 -0.73
CA ASN A 321 -26.37 9.13 -2.19
C ASN A 321 -25.74 7.93 -2.93
N ARG A 322 -24.76 7.24 -2.34
CA ARG A 322 -24.13 6.05 -2.93
C ARG A 322 -24.94 4.78 -2.72
N PHE A 323 -25.77 4.73 -1.69
CA PHE A 323 -26.67 3.61 -1.41
C PHE A 323 -27.98 3.72 -2.19
N HIS A 324 -28.34 4.92 -2.64
CA HIS A 324 -29.55 5.15 -3.40
C HIS A 324 -29.42 4.62 -4.83
N VAL A 325 -30.17 3.56 -5.14
CA VAL A 325 -30.36 3.09 -6.52
C VAL A 325 -31.54 3.86 -7.11
N ALA A 326 -31.27 4.64 -8.16
CA ALA A 326 -32.31 5.41 -8.84
C ALA A 326 -33.25 4.46 -9.60
N MET A 327 -34.53 4.46 -9.23
CA MET A 327 -35.57 3.70 -9.93
C MET A 327 -36.15 4.57 -11.05
N PRO A 328 -35.94 4.23 -12.34
CA PRO A 328 -36.44 5.03 -13.44
C PRO A 328 -37.97 5.03 -13.47
N GLN A 329 -38.57 6.22 -13.54
CA GLN A 329 -40.02 6.35 -13.69
C GLN A 329 -40.43 6.11 -15.17
N PRO A 330 -41.50 5.34 -15.43
CA PRO A 330 -42.00 5.14 -16.79
C PRO A 330 -42.40 6.49 -17.43
N ARG A 331 -41.70 6.88 -18.50
CA ARG A 331 -41.96 8.14 -19.24
C ARG A 331 -42.86 7.93 -20.44
N ASP A 332 -42.65 6.83 -21.17
CA ASP A 332 -43.33 6.49 -22.42
C ASP A 332 -43.65 4.98 -22.47
N GLN A 333 -44.56 4.57 -23.36
CA GLN A 333 -44.88 3.16 -23.61
C GLN A 333 -43.90 2.48 -24.59
N LYS A 334 -42.64 2.97 -24.68
CA LYS A 334 -41.62 2.40 -25.57
C LYS A 334 -40.72 1.44 -24.80
N GLU A 335 -40.72 0.17 -25.21
CA GLU A 335 -39.79 -0.83 -24.67
C GLU A 335 -38.36 -0.57 -25.15
N ARG A 336 -37.39 -0.74 -24.25
CA ARG A 336 -35.95 -0.60 -24.53
C ARG A 336 -35.22 -1.84 -24.01
N PRO A 337 -35.39 -3.00 -24.68
CA PRO A 337 -34.73 -4.23 -24.25
C PRO A 337 -33.20 -4.16 -24.44
N PRO A 338 -32.41 -4.91 -23.67
CA PRO A 338 -30.98 -5.02 -23.89
C PRO A 338 -30.69 -5.71 -25.24
N CYS A 339 -29.90 -5.07 -26.10
CA CYS A 339 -29.52 -5.62 -27.40
C CYS A 339 -28.26 -6.48 -27.28
N ILE A 340 -28.44 -7.76 -26.92
CA ILE A 340 -27.34 -8.74 -26.84
C ILE A 340 -27.38 -9.62 -28.10
N PRO A 341 -26.36 -9.60 -28.98
CA PRO A 341 -26.31 -10.45 -30.17
C PRO A 341 -26.35 -11.94 -29.82
N GLN A 342 -26.98 -12.75 -30.67
CA GLN A 342 -27.09 -14.21 -30.49
C GLN A 342 -25.70 -14.87 -30.41
N SER A 343 -24.74 -14.43 -31.22
CA SER A 343 -23.36 -14.93 -31.22
C SER A 343 -22.67 -14.86 -29.85
N VAL A 344 -22.94 -13.81 -29.06
CA VAL A 344 -22.36 -13.66 -27.71
C VAL A 344 -23.00 -14.64 -26.73
N SER A 345 -24.32 -14.85 -26.84
CA SER A 345 -25.06 -15.77 -25.98
C SER A 345 -24.66 -17.23 -26.26
N GLU A 346 -24.53 -17.59 -27.53
CA GLU A 346 -24.03 -18.91 -27.95
C GLU A 346 -22.57 -19.14 -27.54
N ALA A 347 -21.71 -18.12 -27.67
CA ALA A 347 -20.32 -18.21 -27.23
C ALA A 347 -20.20 -18.42 -25.72
N LYS A 348 -21.03 -17.75 -24.91
CA LYS A 348 -21.10 -17.98 -23.46
C LYS A 348 -21.56 -19.41 -23.13
N ALA A 349 -22.52 -19.95 -23.88
CA ALA A 349 -22.97 -21.34 -23.69
C ALA A 349 -21.89 -22.36 -24.07
N LYS A 350 -21.14 -22.12 -25.17
CA LYS A 350 -20.03 -22.97 -25.61
C LYS A 350 -18.81 -22.90 -24.66
N GLN A 351 -18.53 -21.74 -24.06
CA GLN A 351 -17.46 -21.60 -23.05
C GLN A 351 -17.69 -22.39 -21.77
N ALA A 352 -18.92 -22.84 -21.51
CA ALA A 352 -19.22 -23.75 -20.40
C ALA A 352 -18.81 -25.21 -20.68
N GLY A 353 -18.44 -25.55 -21.93
CA GLY A 353 -17.84 -26.84 -22.34
C GLY A 353 -16.32 -26.75 -22.58
N ASP A 354 -15.73 -27.84 -23.08
CA ASP A 354 -14.27 -27.95 -23.31
C ASP A 354 -13.69 -26.81 -24.15
N LYS A 355 -12.61 -26.21 -23.64
CA LYS A 355 -12.03 -24.97 -24.14
C LYS A 355 -11.06 -25.23 -25.29
N GLU A 356 -11.52 -25.15 -26.52
CA GLU A 356 -10.61 -24.84 -27.63
C GLU A 356 -10.09 -23.40 -27.44
N LYS A 357 -8.78 -23.26 -27.16
CA LYS A 357 -8.14 -21.95 -27.07
C LYS A 357 -8.06 -21.34 -28.46
N ARG A 358 -8.77 -20.24 -28.69
CA ARG A 358 -8.59 -19.40 -29.88
C ARG A 358 -7.19 -18.77 -29.85
N ASN A 359 -6.47 -18.88 -30.96
CA ASN A 359 -5.17 -18.21 -31.10
C ASN A 359 -5.38 -16.69 -31.08
N THR A 360 -4.72 -15.99 -30.15
CA THR A 360 -4.87 -14.54 -30.00
C THR A 360 -3.79 -13.81 -30.79
N GLU A 361 -4.01 -12.53 -31.12
CA GLU A 361 -3.00 -11.73 -31.83
C GLU A 361 -1.69 -11.62 -31.03
N LYS A 362 -1.77 -11.71 -29.69
CA LYS A 362 -0.59 -11.76 -28.81
C LYS A 362 0.21 -13.05 -28.97
N ASP A 363 -0.47 -14.17 -29.20
CA ASP A 363 0.20 -15.45 -29.45
C ASP A 363 0.92 -15.40 -30.81
N LEU A 364 0.27 -14.87 -31.84
CA LEU A 364 0.87 -14.62 -33.16
C LEU A 364 2.05 -13.64 -33.10
N GLU A 365 1.97 -12.60 -32.27
CA GLU A 365 3.07 -11.66 -32.03
C GLU A 365 4.29 -12.37 -31.44
N ASN A 366 4.09 -13.24 -30.44
CA ASN A 366 5.17 -14.01 -29.82
C ASN A 366 5.80 -15.01 -30.81
N GLU A 367 4.99 -15.64 -31.66
CA GLU A 367 5.48 -16.53 -32.73
C GLU A 367 6.32 -15.78 -33.76
N ASN A 368 5.95 -14.53 -34.08
CA ASN A 368 6.58 -13.72 -35.13
C ASN A 368 7.68 -12.76 -34.62
N GLY A 369 8.36 -13.13 -33.52
CA GLY A 369 9.54 -12.40 -33.03
C GLY A 369 9.30 -11.44 -31.86
N GLY A 370 8.08 -11.37 -31.34
CA GLY A 370 7.73 -10.66 -30.13
C GLY A 370 7.58 -9.15 -30.28
N ALA A 371 7.33 -8.49 -29.14
CA ALA A 371 7.04 -7.07 -29.08
C ALA A 371 8.19 -6.21 -29.61
N GLY A 372 7.88 -5.33 -30.56
CA GLY A 372 8.85 -4.43 -31.20
C GLY A 372 9.52 -4.98 -32.46
N VAL A 373 9.28 -6.26 -32.80
CA VAL A 373 9.78 -6.89 -34.04
C VAL A 373 8.62 -7.26 -34.97
N CYS A 374 7.55 -7.84 -34.43
CA CYS A 374 6.37 -8.20 -35.21
C CYS A 374 5.62 -6.94 -35.69
N SER A 375 5.44 -6.79 -37.00
CA SER A 375 4.62 -5.73 -37.60
C SER A 375 3.19 -6.22 -37.79
N ALA A 376 2.22 -5.59 -37.13
CA ALA A 376 0.82 -5.97 -37.25
C ALA A 376 0.22 -5.40 -38.55
N ASN A 377 -0.34 -6.28 -39.40
CA ASN A 377 -1.07 -5.85 -40.59
C ASN A 377 -2.49 -5.42 -40.22
N LEU A 378 -2.78 -4.12 -40.37
CA LEU A 378 -4.09 -3.53 -40.06
C LEU A 378 -5.18 -3.90 -41.09
N LYS A 379 -4.80 -4.25 -42.33
CA LYS A 379 -5.71 -4.52 -43.44
C LYS A 379 -6.26 -5.97 -43.44
N LYS A 380 -5.54 -6.90 -42.79
CA LYS A 380 -5.83 -8.35 -42.76
C LYS A 380 -7.29 -8.70 -42.41
N ASN A 381 -7.90 -7.96 -41.50
CA ASN A 381 -9.25 -8.25 -40.97
C ASN A 381 -10.35 -7.35 -41.55
N TYR A 382 -10.09 -6.60 -42.63
CA TYR A 382 -11.12 -5.80 -43.29
C TYR A 382 -12.19 -6.70 -43.91
N ILE A 383 -13.43 -6.22 -43.93
CA ILE A 383 -14.57 -6.89 -44.55
C ILE A 383 -14.88 -6.14 -45.83
N LEU A 384 -14.40 -6.66 -46.96
CA LEU A 384 -14.57 -6.07 -48.29
C LEU A 384 -15.42 -6.99 -49.17
N ALA A 385 -15.93 -6.47 -50.28
CA ALA A 385 -16.71 -7.27 -51.24
C ALA A 385 -15.86 -8.36 -51.91
N ASN A 386 -14.58 -8.08 -52.17
CA ASN A 386 -13.59 -9.06 -52.61
C ASN A 386 -12.39 -9.01 -51.65
N ASP A 387 -11.94 -10.18 -51.19
CA ASP A 387 -10.82 -10.33 -50.27
C ASP A 387 -9.46 -10.00 -50.92
N GLU A 388 -9.36 -10.09 -52.24
CA GLU A 388 -8.14 -9.78 -53.01
C GLU A 388 -7.74 -8.31 -52.88
N TRP A 389 -8.72 -7.41 -52.72
CA TRP A 389 -8.49 -5.96 -52.64
C TRP A 389 -7.97 -5.49 -51.27
N LYS A 390 -7.80 -6.39 -50.30
CA LYS A 390 -7.36 -6.02 -48.94
C LYS A 390 -6.00 -5.37 -48.91
N GLU A 391 -5.09 -5.76 -49.79
CA GLU A 391 -3.73 -5.22 -49.81
C GLU A 391 -3.58 -4.00 -50.73
N ASP A 392 -4.61 -3.67 -51.51
CA ASP A 392 -4.58 -2.55 -52.44
C ASP A 392 -4.30 -1.21 -51.72
N VAL A 393 -3.61 -0.33 -52.43
CA VAL A 393 -3.27 1.01 -51.97
C VAL A 393 -4.16 2.01 -52.69
N MET A 394 -5.03 2.68 -51.94
CA MET A 394 -5.85 3.76 -52.47
C MET A 394 -4.98 5.00 -52.69
N PRO A 395 -4.98 5.60 -53.90
CA PRO A 395 -4.31 6.88 -54.12
C PRO A 395 -4.96 7.97 -53.26
N GLU A 396 -4.17 8.71 -52.49
CA GLU A 396 -4.69 9.77 -51.61
C GLU A 396 -4.76 11.13 -52.30
N ILE A 397 -3.79 11.43 -53.17
CA ILE A 397 -3.61 12.74 -53.83
C ILE A 397 -3.42 12.54 -55.33
N LEU A 398 -4.14 13.32 -56.13
CA LEU A 398 -4.00 13.41 -57.58
C LEU A 398 -4.01 14.90 -57.99
N ASP A 399 -2.97 15.36 -58.69
CA ASP A 399 -2.85 16.72 -59.23
C ASP A 399 -3.21 17.86 -58.24
N GLY A 400 -2.71 17.74 -57.00
CA GLY A 400 -2.94 18.73 -55.94
C GLY A 400 -4.29 18.66 -55.23
N HIS A 401 -5.14 17.70 -55.59
CA HIS A 401 -6.46 17.47 -54.99
C HIS A 401 -6.49 16.13 -54.25
N ASN A 402 -7.32 16.03 -53.20
CA ASN A 402 -7.49 14.76 -52.49
C ASN A 402 -8.48 13.88 -53.25
N VAL A 403 -8.15 12.61 -53.43
CA VAL A 403 -9.03 11.66 -54.14
C VAL A 403 -10.31 11.38 -53.37
N TYR A 404 -10.25 11.35 -52.03
CA TYR A 404 -11.41 11.13 -51.16
C TYR A 404 -12.53 12.16 -51.33
N ASP A 405 -12.19 13.39 -51.75
CA ASP A 405 -13.18 14.46 -51.99
C ASP A 405 -14.09 14.14 -53.19
N PHE A 406 -13.69 13.21 -54.05
CA PHE A 406 -14.38 12.81 -55.27
C PHE A 406 -14.92 11.37 -55.23
N VAL A 407 -14.84 10.68 -54.09
CA VAL A 407 -15.39 9.32 -53.92
C VAL A 407 -16.89 9.41 -53.67
N ASP A 408 -17.67 9.12 -54.72
CA ASP A 408 -19.14 9.08 -54.67
C ASP A 408 -19.65 7.83 -55.41
N PRO A 409 -20.60 7.06 -54.85
CA PRO A 409 -21.18 5.89 -55.52
C PRO A 409 -21.72 6.18 -56.92
N ASP A 410 -22.21 7.41 -57.16
CA ASP A 410 -22.88 7.81 -58.39
C ASP A 410 -22.00 8.74 -59.27
N ILE A 411 -20.68 8.74 -59.05
CA ILE A 411 -19.75 9.69 -59.71
C ILE A 411 -19.80 9.64 -61.24
N VAL A 412 -19.97 8.44 -61.82
CA VAL A 412 -20.05 8.25 -63.29
C VAL A 412 -21.29 8.92 -63.86
N HIS A 413 -22.43 8.83 -63.17
CA HIS A 413 -23.66 9.47 -63.60
C HIS A 413 -23.53 11.00 -63.60
N ARG A 414 -22.97 11.57 -62.52
CA ARG A 414 -22.72 13.02 -62.44
C ARG A 414 -21.73 13.49 -63.50
N LEU A 415 -20.74 12.67 -63.84
CA LEU A 415 -19.79 12.96 -64.90
C LEU A 415 -20.47 12.99 -66.28
N ASP A 416 -21.38 12.06 -66.55
CA ASP A 416 -22.11 12.01 -67.82
C ASP A 416 -23.11 13.17 -67.99
N GLU A 417 -23.73 13.65 -66.90
CA GLU A 417 -24.51 14.89 -66.90
C GLU A 417 -23.65 16.10 -67.24
N LEU A 418 -22.50 16.24 -66.58
CA LEU A 418 -21.58 17.35 -66.79
C LEU A 418 -20.98 17.36 -68.21
N LYS A 419 -20.73 16.18 -68.80
CA LYS A 419 -20.32 16.07 -70.21
C LYS A 419 -21.42 16.50 -71.17
N ARG A 420 -22.68 16.17 -70.90
CA ARG A 420 -23.82 16.61 -71.72
C ARG A 420 -23.98 18.13 -71.67
N GLU A 421 -23.84 18.72 -70.48
CA GLU A 421 -23.83 20.18 -70.31
C GLU A 421 -22.65 20.83 -71.06
N ALA A 422 -21.48 20.18 -71.10
CA ALA A 422 -20.33 20.68 -71.84
C ALA A 422 -20.50 20.56 -73.37
N GLU A 423 -21.05 19.45 -73.89
CA GLU A 423 -21.35 19.26 -75.31
C GLU A 423 -22.42 20.27 -75.80
N GLU A 424 -23.42 20.57 -74.97
CA GLU A 424 -24.42 21.61 -75.26
C GLU A 424 -23.80 23.03 -75.26
N GLY A 425 -22.70 23.25 -74.54
CA GLY A 425 -22.00 24.54 -74.43
C GLY A 425 -20.90 24.79 -75.49
N ASP A 426 -20.21 23.75 -75.97
CA ASP A 426 -19.15 23.88 -76.99
C ASP A 426 -19.72 24.22 -78.38
N ASP A 427 -20.95 23.80 -78.71
CA ASP A 427 -21.64 24.18 -79.94
C ASP A 427 -22.01 25.69 -79.98
N GLU A 428 -21.95 26.39 -78.84
CA GLU A 428 -22.29 27.82 -78.72
C GLU A 428 -21.05 28.74 -78.60
N PHE A 429 -19.83 28.19 -78.60
CA PHE A 429 -18.58 28.92 -78.35
C PHE A 429 -17.49 28.68 -79.43
N GLU A 430 -17.79 28.93 -80.71
CA GLU A 430 -16.75 29.44 -81.63
C GLU A 430 -16.36 30.84 -81.14
N MET A 431 -15.33 30.93 -80.30
CA MET A 431 -14.72 32.22 -79.94
C MET A 431 -14.02 32.80 -81.16
N ASP A 432 -14.56 33.88 -81.71
CA ASP A 432 -13.91 34.76 -82.67
C ASP A 432 -12.46 35.06 -82.21
N ASP A 433 -11.49 34.62 -83.01
CA ASP A 433 -10.10 35.10 -82.97
C ASP A 433 -10.10 36.60 -83.28
N MET A 434 -10.33 37.44 -82.27
CA MET A 434 -9.98 38.85 -82.37
C MET A 434 -8.45 38.95 -82.27
N GLU A 435 -7.80 39.05 -83.44
CA GLU A 435 -6.39 39.44 -83.55
C GLU A 435 -6.14 40.72 -82.74
N LEU A 436 -5.24 40.63 -81.76
CA LEU A 436 -4.79 41.78 -80.97
C LEU A 436 -4.26 42.89 -81.88
N THR A 437 -4.64 44.13 -81.57
CA THR A 437 -4.18 45.28 -82.33
C THR A 437 -2.65 45.47 -82.17
N PRO A 438 -1.94 46.00 -83.18
CA PRO A 438 -0.47 46.13 -83.14
C PRO A 438 0.06 47.04 -82.02
N GLU A 439 -0.80 47.81 -81.36
CA GLU A 439 -0.45 48.55 -80.15
C GLU A 439 -0.43 47.67 -78.90
N GLU A 440 -1.31 46.68 -78.79
CA GLU A 440 -1.39 45.74 -77.66
C GLU A 440 -0.24 44.72 -77.71
N GLN A 441 0.25 44.36 -78.90
CA GLN A 441 1.45 43.53 -79.07
C GLN A 441 2.74 44.24 -78.62
N LYS A 442 2.80 45.58 -78.60
CA LYS A 442 3.99 46.32 -78.15
C LYS A 442 4.10 46.46 -76.64
N THR A 443 3.01 46.27 -75.92
CA THR A 443 2.99 46.27 -74.45
C THR A 443 3.33 44.90 -73.83
N LEU A 444 3.47 43.86 -74.65
CA LEU A 444 3.75 42.48 -74.22
C LEU A 444 5.19 42.01 -74.49
N VAL A 445 6.14 42.94 -74.72
CA VAL A 445 7.59 42.63 -74.78
C VAL A 445 8.31 43.12 -73.54
#